data_AF-A0A942ZBS4-F1
#
_entry.id   AF-A0A942ZBS4-F1
#
_cell.length_a   1.000
_cell.length_b   1.000
_cell.length_c   1.000
_cell.angle_alpha   90.00
_cell.angle_beta   90.00
_cell.angle_gamma   90.00
#
_symmetry.space_group_name_H-M   'P 1'
#
loop_
_entity.id
_entity.type
_entity.pdbx_description
1 polymer ?
#
loop_
_entity_poly.entity_id
_entity_poly.type
_entity_poly.pdbx_seq_one_letter_code
_entity_poly.pdbx_strand_id
1 'polypeptide(L)'
;MVMLVAMSERQKPLKLICPDLDFHIEQFKNAIFDEENFNNKWSNFSHGVAGLYGWQRECDIDNKDIRTIYWDVHKSGYNKEIMYFYLSRNRFVDIDIKTVDKWHLVAVAFKN
;
A
#
# COMPACT_ATOMS: atom_id res chain seq x y z
N MET A 1 4.73 -2.42 -15.19
CA MET A 1 3.85 -2.34 -14.01
C MET A 1 2.44 -2.09 -14.52
N VAL A 2 1.55 -3.09 -14.43
CA VAL A 2 0.19 -3.02 -15.00
C VAL A 2 -0.73 -2.51 -13.89
N MET A 3 -1.21 -1.28 -14.02
CA MET A 3 -2.28 -0.73 -13.19
C MET A 3 -3.61 -1.17 -13.83
N LEU A 4 -4.32 -2.11 -13.20
CA LEU A 4 -5.67 -2.50 -13.62
C LEU A 4 -6.64 -1.41 -13.19
N VAL A 5 -7.25 -0.72 -14.17
CA VAL A 5 -8.28 0.31 -13.94
C VAL A 5 -9.58 -0.19 -14.55
N ALA A 6 -10.53 -0.60 -13.71
CA ALA A 6 -11.89 -0.88 -14.14
C ALA A 6 -12.63 0.44 -14.40
N MET A 7 -13.15 0.64 -15.62
CA MET A 7 -13.89 1.85 -16.01
C MET A 7 -15.39 1.55 -16.19
N SER A 8 -16.25 2.43 -15.65
CA SER A 8 -17.70 2.47 -15.87
C SER A 8 -18.19 3.93 -15.72
N GLU A 9 -19.12 4.32 -16.59
CA GLU A 9 -19.53 5.69 -16.90
C GLU A 9 -20.30 6.42 -15.75
N ARG A 10 -20.09 7.75 -15.67
CA ARG A 10 -20.13 8.69 -14.52
C ARG A 10 -18.94 8.47 -13.55
N GLN A 11 -17.96 9.39 -13.59
CA GLN A 11 -16.66 9.26 -12.93
C GLN A 11 -16.78 8.93 -11.44
N LYS A 12 -16.72 7.64 -11.11
CA LYS A 12 -16.47 7.18 -9.75
C LYS A 12 -15.05 7.58 -9.39
N PRO A 13 -14.82 8.13 -8.18
CA PRO A 13 -13.48 8.51 -7.77
C PRO A 13 -12.57 7.27 -7.74
N LEU A 14 -11.35 7.43 -8.22
CA LEU A 14 -10.33 6.42 -8.02
C LEU A 14 -9.93 6.43 -6.55
N LYS A 15 -10.05 5.28 -5.87
CA LYS A 15 -9.57 5.09 -4.49
C LYS A 15 -8.39 4.14 -4.51
N LEU A 16 -7.22 4.63 -4.12
CA LEU A 16 -6.00 3.84 -3.97
C LEU A 16 -5.69 3.72 -2.48
N ILE A 17 -5.30 2.51 -2.05
CA ILE A 17 -4.78 2.23 -0.72
C ILE A 17 -3.42 1.56 -0.93
N CYS A 18 -2.38 2.05 -0.27
CA CYS A 18 -1.04 1.48 -0.35
C CYS A 18 -0.29 1.69 0.98
N PRO A 19 0.77 0.93 1.26
CA PRO A 19 1.63 1.15 2.42
C PRO A 19 2.26 2.56 2.41
N ASP A 20 2.26 3.23 3.56
CA ASP A 20 2.93 4.53 3.74
C ASP A 20 4.44 4.31 3.90
N LEU A 21 5.21 4.72 2.88
CA LEU A 21 6.65 4.47 2.82
C LEU A 21 7.41 5.13 3.98
N ASP A 22 7.02 6.32 4.41
CA ASP A 22 7.73 7.03 5.48
C ASP A 22 7.59 6.28 6.81
N PHE A 23 6.38 5.77 7.09
CA PHE A 23 6.12 4.93 8.25
C PHE A 23 6.96 3.64 8.23
N HIS A 24 6.98 2.94 7.09
CA HIS A 24 7.68 1.66 6.99
C HIS A 24 9.22 1.80 6.94
N ILE A 25 9.76 2.92 6.45
CA ILE A 25 11.19 3.25 6.59
C ILE A 25 11.55 3.40 8.07
N GLU A 26 10.74 4.10 8.86
CA GLU A 26 11.02 4.22 10.29
C GLU A 26 10.87 2.89 11.02
N GLN A 27 9.90 2.04 10.66
CA GLN A 27 9.84 0.68 11.20
C GLN A 27 11.09 -0.11 10.86
N PHE A 28 11.53 -0.10 9.60
CA PHE A 28 12.70 -0.84 9.16
C PHE A 28 13.99 -0.36 9.87
N LYS A 29 14.16 0.96 10.04
CA LYS A 29 15.27 1.55 10.81
C LYS A 29 15.28 1.12 12.28
N ASN A 30 14.11 0.86 12.85
CA ASN A 30 13.94 0.43 14.24
C ASN A 30 13.72 -1.09 14.37
N ALA A 31 14.04 -1.87 13.34
CA ALA A 31 13.87 -3.32 13.35
C ALA A 31 15.03 -4.01 14.10
N ILE A 32 14.69 -4.99 14.92
CA ILE A 32 15.64 -5.96 15.46
C ILE A 32 15.55 -7.20 14.58
N PHE A 33 16.66 -7.57 13.95
CA PHE A 33 16.74 -8.69 13.01
C PHE A 33 17.08 -9.98 13.76
N ASP A 34 16.06 -10.60 14.35
CA ASP A 34 16.15 -11.91 14.99
C ASP A 34 14.92 -12.78 14.67
N GLU A 35 14.96 -14.04 15.10
CA GLU A 35 13.94 -15.04 14.80
C GLU A 35 12.62 -14.78 15.54
N GLU A 36 12.67 -14.18 16.73
CA GLU A 36 11.48 -13.78 17.49
C GLU A 36 10.69 -12.70 16.74
N ASN A 37 11.38 -11.64 16.31
CA ASN A 37 10.78 -10.55 15.57
C ASN A 37 10.34 -11.00 14.17
N PHE A 38 11.09 -11.87 13.49
CA PHE A 38 10.66 -12.42 12.21
C PHE A 38 9.33 -13.18 12.31
N ASN A 39 9.17 -14.03 13.34
CA ASN A 39 7.96 -14.82 13.52
C ASN A 39 6.78 -14.00 14.07
N ASN A 40 7.02 -12.80 14.61
CA ASN A 40 5.97 -11.86 14.97
C ASN A 40 5.63 -10.94 13.79
N LYS A 41 4.51 -11.22 13.11
CA LYS A 41 4.04 -10.44 11.96
C LYS A 41 3.83 -8.94 12.20
N TRP A 42 3.69 -8.52 13.47
CA TRP A 42 3.50 -7.12 13.84
C TRP A 42 4.79 -6.43 14.32
N SER A 43 5.91 -7.14 14.35
CA SER A 43 7.20 -6.55 14.68
C SER A 43 7.62 -5.51 13.65
N ASN A 44 8.51 -4.60 14.07
CA ASN A 44 9.14 -3.66 13.15
C ASN A 44 9.88 -4.36 12.00
N PHE A 45 10.43 -5.56 12.25
CA PHE A 45 11.08 -6.36 11.23
C PHE A 45 10.07 -6.84 10.18
N SER A 46 9.11 -7.69 10.57
CA SER A 46 8.21 -8.33 9.61
C SER A 46 7.25 -7.34 8.96
N HIS A 47 6.73 -6.37 9.72
CA HIS A 47 5.82 -5.36 9.19
C HIS A 47 6.57 -4.31 8.35
N GLY A 48 7.75 -3.87 8.78
CA GLY A 48 8.57 -2.92 8.02
C GLY A 48 9.01 -3.49 6.67
N VAL A 49 9.48 -4.74 6.64
CA VAL A 49 9.85 -5.45 5.39
C VAL A 49 8.62 -5.62 4.48
N ALA A 50 7.47 -6.03 5.02
CA ALA A 50 6.25 -6.14 4.24
C ALA A 50 5.79 -4.79 3.64
N GLY A 51 5.94 -3.69 4.38
CA GLY A 51 5.64 -2.35 3.88
C GLY A 51 6.59 -1.86 2.77
N LEU A 52 7.86 -2.29 2.79
CA LEU A 52 8.86 -1.92 1.78
C LEU A 52 8.81 -2.78 0.52
N TYR A 53 8.67 -4.09 0.67
CA TYR A 53 8.80 -5.06 -0.42
C TYR A 53 7.46 -5.65 -0.90
N GLY A 54 6.38 -5.32 -0.19
CA GLY A 54 5.02 -5.71 -0.51
C GLY A 54 4.43 -6.68 0.51
N TRP A 55 3.19 -6.40 0.87
CA TRP A 55 2.36 -7.24 1.72
C TRP A 55 1.47 -8.10 0.83
N GLN A 56 1.39 -9.42 1.05
CA GLN A 56 0.40 -10.26 0.37
C GLN A 56 -0.79 -10.50 1.31
N ARG A 57 -1.93 -9.87 1.02
CA ARG A 57 -3.17 -10.03 1.79
C ARG A 57 -4.01 -11.15 1.19
N GLU A 58 -4.74 -11.88 2.04
CA GLU A 58 -5.61 -13.01 1.65
C GLU A 58 -4.90 -14.23 1.02
N CYS A 59 -3.55 -14.28 1.08
CA CYS A 59 -2.72 -15.42 0.71
C CYS A 59 -2.06 -16.10 1.93
N ASP A 60 -2.49 -15.73 3.14
CA ASP A 60 -2.01 -16.34 4.38
C ASP A 60 -2.44 -17.82 4.37
N ILE A 61 -1.46 -18.73 4.42
CA ILE A 61 -1.71 -20.18 4.31
C ILE A 61 -2.51 -20.70 5.50
N ASP A 62 -2.48 -19.96 6.62
CA ASP A 62 -3.20 -20.28 7.85
C ASP A 62 -4.64 -19.74 7.85
N ASN A 63 -5.03 -18.95 6.84
CA ASN A 63 -6.38 -18.42 6.73
C ASN A 63 -7.30 -19.40 5.99
N LYS A 64 -8.34 -19.88 6.68
CA LYS A 64 -9.30 -20.87 6.18
C LYS A 64 -10.13 -20.37 4.98
N ASP A 65 -10.20 -19.06 4.78
CA ASP A 65 -10.89 -18.41 3.66
C ASP A 65 -9.88 -17.82 2.65
N ILE A 66 -8.86 -18.58 2.25
CA ILE A 66 -7.88 -18.14 1.26
C ILE A 66 -8.59 -17.76 -0.05
N ARG A 67 -8.54 -16.48 -0.42
CA ARG A 67 -9.06 -15.98 -1.70
C ARG A 67 -7.86 -15.76 -2.60
N THR A 68 -7.69 -16.62 -3.60
CA THR A 68 -6.57 -16.60 -4.55
C THR A 68 -6.60 -15.44 -5.55
N ILE A 69 -7.48 -14.46 -5.34
CA ILE A 69 -7.62 -13.28 -6.20
C ILE A 69 -6.70 -12.18 -5.65
N TYR A 70 -5.51 -12.09 -6.23
CA TYR A 70 -4.47 -11.14 -5.86
C TYR A 70 -4.98 -9.68 -5.92
N TRP A 71 -5.15 -9.02 -4.77
CA TRP A 71 -5.61 -7.63 -4.71
C TRP A 71 -4.52 -6.62 -4.24
N ASP A 72 -3.51 -7.05 -3.49
CA ASP A 72 -2.60 -6.13 -2.76
C ASP A 72 -1.08 -6.38 -2.98
N VAL A 73 -0.62 -6.83 -4.15
CA VAL A 73 0.84 -6.99 -4.37
C VAL A 73 1.51 -5.62 -4.65
N HIS A 74 1.76 -4.84 -3.61
CA HIS A 74 2.48 -3.56 -3.69
C HIS A 74 4.00 -3.79 -3.77
N LYS A 75 4.58 -3.86 -4.97
CA LYS A 75 6.04 -4.04 -5.15
C LYS A 75 6.86 -2.75 -5.02
N SER A 76 6.22 -1.64 -4.68
CA SER A 76 6.86 -0.33 -4.61
C SER A 76 6.16 0.48 -3.52
N GLY A 77 6.93 0.96 -2.55
CA GLY A 77 6.41 1.86 -1.51
C GLY A 77 6.06 3.23 -2.10
N TYR A 78 5.05 3.88 -1.54
CA TYR A 78 4.61 5.21 -1.94
C TYR A 78 4.58 6.13 -0.71
N ASN A 79 5.05 7.36 -0.87
CA ASN A 79 4.74 8.46 0.03
C ASN A 79 3.84 9.48 -0.68
N LYS A 80 3.48 10.56 0.01
CA LYS A 80 2.57 11.58 -0.52
C LYS A 80 3.10 12.22 -1.80
N GLU A 81 4.40 12.49 -1.86
CA GLU A 81 5.08 13.15 -2.97
C GLU A 81 5.07 12.27 -4.22
N ILE A 82 5.45 11.00 -4.09
CA ILE A 82 5.45 10.03 -5.20
C ILE A 82 4.03 9.81 -5.72
N MET A 83 3.07 9.63 -4.81
CA MET A 83 1.66 9.44 -5.17
C MET A 83 1.09 10.66 -5.91
N TYR A 84 1.31 11.86 -5.38
CA TYR A 84 0.87 13.11 -6.00
C TYR A 84 1.49 13.30 -7.39
N PHE A 85 2.80 13.04 -7.52
CA PHE A 85 3.51 13.15 -8.79
C PHE A 85 2.88 12.27 -9.88
N TYR A 86 2.66 10.97 -9.58
CA TYR A 86 2.09 10.05 -10.56
C TYR A 86 0.63 10.36 -10.90
N LEU A 87 -0.20 10.71 -9.92
CA LEU A 87 -1.59 11.10 -10.17
C LEU A 87 -1.67 12.37 -11.05
N SER A 88 -0.89 13.40 -10.71
CA SER A 88 -0.82 14.65 -11.48
C SER A 88 -0.32 14.39 -12.91
N ARG A 89 0.74 13.60 -13.07
CA ARG A 89 1.31 13.25 -14.39
C ARG A 89 0.31 12.52 -15.29
N ASN A 90 -0.67 11.85 -14.70
CA ASN A 90 -1.73 11.10 -15.38
C ASN A 90 -3.06 11.86 -15.49
N ARG A 91 -3.06 13.19 -15.29
CA ARG A 91 -4.24 14.06 -15.46
C ARG A 91 -5.37 13.75 -14.49
N PHE A 92 -5.05 13.30 -13.28
CA PHE A 92 -6.02 13.34 -12.20
C PHE A 92 -6.04 14.74 -11.57
N VAL A 93 -7.22 15.17 -11.13
CA VAL A 93 -7.51 16.46 -10.48
C VAL A 93 -8.22 16.21 -9.16
N ASP A 94 -8.33 17.25 -8.32
CA ASP A 94 -8.91 17.18 -6.97
C ASP A 94 -8.30 16.04 -6.14
N ILE A 95 -6.96 15.96 -6.13
CA ILE A 95 -6.19 14.91 -5.48
C ILE A 95 -6.15 15.15 -3.96
N ASP A 96 -6.83 14.31 -3.19
CA ASP A 96 -6.74 14.23 -1.72
C ASP A 96 -5.90 13.00 -1.32
N ILE A 97 -4.84 13.21 -0.55
CA ILE A 97 -3.96 12.13 -0.07
C ILE A 97 -3.81 12.25 1.45
N LYS A 98 -4.18 11.18 2.15
CA LYS A 98 -4.13 11.11 3.61
C LYS A 98 -3.52 9.81 4.09
N THR A 99 -2.86 9.88 5.24
CA THR A 99 -2.46 8.69 5.98
C THR A 99 -3.62 8.26 6.89
N VAL A 100 -4.06 7.01 6.78
CA VAL A 100 -5.09 6.37 7.59
C VAL A 100 -4.44 5.27 8.42
N ASP A 101 -4.88 5.09 9.66
CA ASP A 101 -4.34 4.10 10.61
C ASP A 101 -2.81 4.16 10.81
N LYS A 102 -2.19 5.32 10.52
CA LYS A 102 -0.74 5.58 10.59
C LYS A 102 0.14 4.89 9.53
N TRP A 103 -0.34 3.85 8.86
CA TRP A 103 0.47 3.05 7.91
C TRP A 103 -0.16 2.88 6.53
N HIS A 104 -1.40 3.33 6.31
CA HIS A 104 -2.04 3.31 5.00
C HIS A 104 -2.02 4.69 4.37
N LEU A 105 -1.41 4.84 3.21
CA LEU A 105 -1.58 6.00 2.36
C LEU A 105 -2.83 5.78 1.48
N VAL A 106 -3.83 6.65 1.64
CA VAL A 106 -5.10 6.62 0.90
C VAL A 106 -5.19 7.85 0.01
N ALA A 107 -5.30 7.63 -1.31
CA ALA A 107 -5.47 8.69 -2.29
C ALA A 107 -6.85 8.60 -2.95
N VAL A 108 -7.53 9.74 -3.06
CA VAL A 108 -8.80 9.92 -3.77
C VAL A 108 -8.61 11.02 -4.81
N ALA A 109 -8.95 10.73 -6.07
CA ALA A 109 -8.83 11.72 -7.14
C ALA A 109 -9.83 11.46 -8.28
N PHE A 110 -10.06 12.50 -9.10
CA PHE A 110 -10.98 12.47 -10.24
C PHE A 110 -10.21 12.58 -11.54
N LYS A 111 -10.73 11.97 -12.61
CA LYS A 111 -10.07 12.03 -13.92
C LYS A 111 -10.46 13.34 -14.60
N ASN A 112 -9.50 14.12 -15.11
CA ASN A 112 -9.84 15.24 -15.99
C ASN A 112 -10.28 14.75 -17.37
#